data_AF-A0A963I668-F1
#
_entry.id   AF-A0A963I668-F1
#
_cell.length_a   1.000
_cell.length_b   1.000
_cell.length_c   1.000
_cell.angle_alpha   90.00
_cell.angle_beta   90.00
_cell.angle_gamma   90.00
#
_symmetry.space_group_name_H-M   'P 1'
#
loop_
_entity.id
_entity.type
_entity.pdbx_description
1 polymer ?
#
loop_
_entity_poly.entity_id
_entity_poly.type
_entity_poly.pdbx_seq_one_letter_code
_entity_poly.pdbx_strand_id
1 'polypeptide(L)' 'LKQGKISISSPIARALIGKYAGDVAEVQAPGGVREYEIIDVRYL' A
#
# COMPACT_ATOMS: atom_id res chain seq x y z
N LEU A 1 1.48 16.21 15.12
CA LEU A 1 0.51 15.30 14.47
C LEU A 1 1.25 14.42 13.47
N LYS A 2 1.49 13.13 13.80
CA LYS A 2 2.04 12.16 12.81
C LYS A 2 0.90 11.83 11.85
N GLN A 3 0.96 12.32 10.62
CA GLN A 3 -0.14 12.26 9.64
C GLN A 3 -0.40 10.85 9.06
N GLY A 4 0.09 9.78 9.69
CA GLY A 4 -0.07 8.41 9.20
C GLY A 4 0.46 8.19 7.78
N LYS A 5 1.34 9.08 7.28
CA LYS A 5 1.83 9.04 5.90
C LYS A 5 2.88 7.95 5.73
N ILE A 6 2.79 7.26 4.60
CA ILE A 6 3.78 6.28 4.17
C ILE A 6 4.70 6.95 3.16
N SER A 7 6.01 6.77 3.32
CA SER A 7 7.00 7.25 2.34
C SER A 7 6.90 6.48 1.02
N ILE A 8 7.02 7.18 -0.10
CA ILE A 8 6.97 6.57 -1.44
C ILE A 8 8.10 5.56 -1.72
N SER A 9 9.20 5.66 -0.98
CA SER A 9 10.31 4.70 -1.04
C SER A 9 10.01 3.36 -0.36
N SER A 10 8.93 3.27 0.43
CA SER A 10 8.54 2.04 1.11
C SER A 10 8.00 1.01 0.12
N PRO A 11 8.32 -0.30 0.28
CA PRO A 11 7.79 -1.36 -0.57
C PRO A 11 6.26 -1.34 -0.68
N ILE A 12 5.57 -1.00 0.42
CA ILE A 12 4.11 -0.92 0.45
C ILE A 12 3.56 0.22 -0.40
N ALA A 13 4.22 1.39 -0.39
CA ALA A 13 3.78 2.51 -1.22
C ALA A 13 3.91 2.15 -2.70
N ARG A 14 5.01 1.51 -3.09
CA ARG A 14 5.22 1.05 -4.47
C ARG A 14 4.21 0.00 -4.90
N ALA A 15 3.88 -0.96 -4.03
CA ALA A 15 2.91 -2.00 -4.31
C ALA A 15 1.48 -1.47 -4.52
N LEU A 16 1.15 -0.31 -3.92
CA LEU A 16 -0.15 0.33 -4.03
C LEU A 16 -0.27 1.29 -5.23
N ILE A 17 0.84 1.65 -5.90
CA ILE A 17 0.81 2.55 -7.06
C ILE A 17 0.06 1.88 -8.21
N GLY A 18 -0.95 2.57 -8.74
CA GLY A 18 -1.74 2.10 -9.90
C GLY A 18 -2.77 1.02 -9.58
N LYS A 19 -2.96 0.69 -8.30
CA LYS A 19 -4.01 -0.22 -7.84
C LYS A 19 -5.29 0.53 -7.47
N TYR A 20 -6.41 -0.15 -7.57
CA TYR A 20 -7.74 0.40 -7.33
C TYR A 20 -8.46 -0.31 -6.16
N ALA A 21 -9.57 0.26 -5.70
CA ALA A 21 -10.41 -0.40 -4.70
C ALA A 21 -10.90 -1.75 -5.24
N GLY A 22 -10.74 -2.80 -4.44
CA GLY A 22 -10.99 -4.19 -4.80
C GLY A 22 -9.76 -4.95 -5.32
N ASP A 23 -8.63 -4.28 -5.55
CA ASP A 23 -7.39 -4.96 -5.92
C ASP A 23 -6.64 -5.50 -4.69
N VAL A 24 -5.87 -6.57 -4.94
CA VAL A 24 -4.88 -7.10 -4.00
C VAL A 24 -3.48 -6.59 -4.38
N ALA A 25 -2.76 -6.08 -3.38
CA ALA A 25 -1.39 -5.62 -3.46
C ALA A 25 -0.46 -6.54 -2.66
N GLU A 26 0.48 -7.17 -3.36
CA GLU A 26 1.56 -7.93 -2.73
C GLU A 26 2.72 -7.02 -2.34
N VAL A 27 3.03 -6.99 -1.05
CA VAL A 27 4.10 -6.19 -0.47
C VAL A 27 5.25 -7.12 -0.10
N GLN A 28 6.39 -6.92 -0.75
CA GLN A 28 7.62 -7.61 -0.39
C GLN A 28 8.27 -6.92 0.81
N ALA A 29 8.05 -7.47 2.00
CA ALA A 29 8.73 -7.04 3.22
C ALA A 29 9.95 -7.93 3.49
N PRO A 30 10.96 -7.47 4.26
CA PRO A 30 12.12 -8.27 4.61
C PRO A 30 11.79 -9.60 5.31
N GLY A 31 10.62 -9.68 5.96
CA GLY A 31 10.12 -10.89 6.62
C GLY A 31 9.24 -11.80 5.75
N GLY A 32 9.13 -11.53 4.45
CA GLY A 32 8.30 -12.28 3.52
C GLY A 32 7.29 -11.41 2.75
N VAL A 33 6.60 -12.03 1.81
CA VAL A 33 5.52 -11.39 1.03
C VAL A 33 4.27 -11.29 1.90
N ARG A 34 3.65 -10.11 1.94
CA ARG A 34 2.36 -9.87 2.59
C ARG A 34 1.37 -9.34 1.57
N GLU A 35 0.22 -9.99 1.48
CA GLU A 35 -0.88 -9.54 0.65
C GLU A 35 -1.79 -8.59 1.43
N TYR A 36 -2.17 -7.48 0.80
CA TYR A 36 -3.13 -6.53 1.33
C TYR A 36 -4.23 -6.30 0.30
N GLU A 37 -5.48 -6.29 0.76
CA GLU A 37 -6.62 -5.92 -0.05
C GLU A 37 -6.94 -4.43 0.11
N ILE A 38 -7.16 -3.75 -1.01
CA ILE A 38 -7.49 -2.33 -1.03
C ILE A 38 -9.00 -2.19 -0.91
N ILE A 39 -9.46 -1.84 0.29
CA ILE A 39 -10.90 -1.78 0.58
C ILE A 39 -11.53 -0.49 0.02
N ASP A 40 -10.78 0.63 0.01
CA ASP A 40 -11.29 1.94 -0.40
C ASP A 40 -10.14 2.88 -0.80
N VAL A 41 -10.40 3.79 -1.75
CA VAL A 41 -9.45 4.81 -2.20
C VAL A 41 -10.12 6.18 -2.16
N ARG A 42 -9.63 7.06 -1.30
CA ARG A 42 -10.14 8.44 -1.15
C ARG A 42 -9.12 9.46 -1.64
N TYR A 43 -9.57 10.34 -2.51
CA TYR A 43 -8.83 11.53 -2.94
C TYR A 43 -9.22 12.70 -2.03
N LEU A 44 -8.23 13.47 -1.57
CA LEU A 44 -8.39 14.68 -0.76
C LEU A 44 -8.15 15.92 -1.62
#